data_AF-A0ABD0REQ3-F1
#
_entry.id   AF-A0ABD0REQ3-F1
#
_cell.length_a   1.000
_cell.length_b   1.000
_cell.length_c   1.000
_cell.angle_alpha   90.00
_cell.angle_beta   90.00
_cell.angle_gamma   90.00
#
_symmetry.space_group_name_H-M   'P 1'
#
loop_
_entity.id
_entity.type
_entity.pdbx_description
1 polymer ?
#
loop_
_entity_poly.entity_id
_entity_poly.type
_entity_poly.pdbx_seq_one_letter_code
_entity_poly.pdbx_strand_id
1 'polypeptide(L)' 'RPKAKVTIKPDQHVFRGETVTLRCDIDGEGVTSWQYSWYKKDSVAVFSEHQEHTFSAVNESNA' A
#
# COMPACT_ATOMS: atom_id res chain seq x y z
N ARG A 1 -19.81 2.13 7.94
CA ARG A 1 -18.90 0.97 7.91
C ARG A 1 -17.52 1.49 7.52
N PRO A 2 -16.44 1.13 8.23
CA PRO A 2 -15.10 1.61 7.91
C PRO A 2 -14.74 1.30 6.46
N LYS A 3 -14.19 2.28 5.75
CA LYS A 3 -13.80 2.15 4.34
C LYS A 3 -12.30 2.36 4.21
N ALA A 4 -11.61 1.34 3.69
CA ALA A 4 -10.20 1.45 3.35
C ALA A 4 -10.02 2.24 2.03
N LYS A 5 -9.06 3.15 2.02
CA LYS A 5 -8.64 3.95 0.87
C LYS A 5 -7.13 3.86 0.72
N VAL A 6 -6.70 3.37 -0.44
CA VAL A 6 -5.27 3.33 -0.78
C VAL A 6 -4.88 4.65 -1.45
N THR A 7 -3.75 5.19 -1.05
CA THR A 7 -3.08 6.32 -1.71
C THR A 7 -1.67 5.90 -2.13
N ILE A 8 -1.23 6.41 -3.28
CA ILE A 8 0.05 6.06 -3.89
C ILE A 8 0.85 7.35 -4.07
N LYS A 9 2.16 7.35 -3.84
CA LYS A 9 3.03 8.49 -4.10
C LYS A 9 4.34 8.03 -4.76
N PRO A 10 4.71 8.54 -5.95
CA PRO A 10 3.86 9.33 -6.86
C PRO A 10 2.68 8.51 -7.43
N ASP A 11 1.54 9.15 -7.70
CA ASP A 11 0.29 8.50 -8.17
C ASP A 11 0.11 8.49 -9.70
N GLN A 12 1.10 8.98 -10.45
CA GLN A 12 1.00 9.16 -11.91
C GLN A 12 1.79 8.11 -12.68
N HIS A 13 3.04 8.45 -13.03
CA HIS A 13 3.95 7.59 -13.75
C HIS A 13 5.05 7.16 -12.80
N VAL A 14 5.17 5.86 -12.64
CA VAL A 14 6.23 5.24 -11.86
C VAL A 14 7.20 4.61 -12.85
N PHE A 15 8.44 5.03 -12.81
CA PHE A 15 9.52 4.48 -13.60
C PHE A 15 10.34 3.48 -12.79
N ARG A 16 11.00 2.57 -13.50
CA ARG A 16 11.89 1.59 -12.88
C ARG A 16 13.01 2.30 -12.11
N GLY A 17 13.27 1.86 -10.88
CA GLY A 17 14.25 2.45 -9.98
C GLY A 17 13.71 3.59 -9.13
N GLU A 18 12.48 4.06 -9.36
CA GLU A 18 11.87 5.09 -8.51
C GLU A 18 11.42 4.53 -7.17
N THR A 19 11.28 5.43 -6.20
CA THR A 19 10.69 5.14 -4.90
C THR A 19 9.20 5.41 -4.93
N VAL A 20 8.39 4.42 -4.52
CA VAL A 20 6.94 4.54 -4.42
C VAL A 20 6.48 4.16 -3.03
N THR A 21 5.63 5.00 -2.44
CA THR A 21 4.99 4.74 -1.16
C THR A 21 3.50 4.47 -1.36
N LEU A 22 3.05 3.34 -0.85
CA LEU A 22 1.64 2.98 -0.70
C LEU A 22 1.21 3.26 0.74
N ARG A 23 0.03 3.84 0.92
CA ARG A 23 -0.58 4.09 2.24
C ARG A 23 -2.04 3.69 2.23
N CYS A 24 -2.48 2.99 3.27
CA CYS A 24 -3.88 2.63 3.47
C CYS A 24 -4.47 3.45 4.62
N ASP A 25 -5.44 4.31 4.32
CA ASP A 25 -6.19 5.06 5.33
C ASP A 25 -7.58 4.46 5.47
N ILE A 26 -8.08 4.38 6.70
CA ILE A 26 -9.41 3.82 7.00
C ILE A 26 -10.28 4.93 7.56
N ASP A 27 -11.32 5.30 6.83
CA ASP A 27 -12.30 6.28 7.28
C ASP A 27 -13.22 5.60 8.30
N GLY A 28 -12.94 5.81 9.59
CA GLY A 28 -13.73 5.28 10.70
C GLY A 28 -13.60 6.16 11.94
N GLU A 29 -14.72 6.66 12.44
CA GLU A 29 -14.75 7.42 13.69
C GLU A 29 -14.45 6.50 14.88
N GLY A 30 -13.53 6.93 15.76
CA GLY A 30 -13.32 6.32 17.08
C GLY A 30 -12.45 5.07 17.16
N VAL A 31 -11.99 4.49 16.05
CA VAL A 31 -11.05 3.35 16.05
C VAL A 31 -9.75 3.74 15.36
N THR A 32 -8.64 3.65 16.10
CA THR A 32 -7.29 4.01 15.62
C THR A 32 -6.35 2.81 15.50
N SER A 33 -6.68 1.68 16.13
CA SER A 33 -5.85 0.46 16.15
C SER A 33 -6.28 -0.54 15.07
N TRP A 34 -6.09 -0.17 13.80
CA TRP A 34 -6.40 -1.06 12.68
C TRP A 34 -5.27 -2.05 12.41
N GLN A 35 -5.66 -3.25 11.97
CA GLN A 35 -4.73 -4.21 11.38
C GLN A 35 -4.71 -3.99 9.86
N TYR A 36 -3.51 -3.99 9.28
CA TYR A 36 -3.30 -3.80 7.86
C TYR A 36 -2.78 -5.09 7.25
N SER A 37 -3.20 -5.39 6.03
CA SER A 37 -2.67 -6.52 5.27
C SER A 37 -2.66 -6.13 3.81
N TRP A 38 -1.49 -6.15 3.20
CA TRP A 38 -1.32 -5.86 1.79
C TRP A 38 -1.03 -7.12 1.00
N TYR A 39 -1.61 -7.20 -0.20
CA TYR A 39 -1.47 -8.31 -1.13
C TYR A 39 -1.06 -7.79 -2.49
N LYS A 40 -0.13 -8.50 -3.14
CA LYS A 40 0.16 -8.28 -4.56
C LYS A 40 -0.91 -8.99 -5.39
N LYS A 41 -1.13 -8.50 -6.61
CA LYS A 41 -2.02 -9.18 -7.56
C LYS A 41 -1.59 -10.65 -7.70
N ASP A 42 -2.56 -11.55 -7.67
CA ASP A 42 -2.37 -13.00 -7.78
C ASP A 42 -1.54 -13.67 -6.66
N SER A 43 -1.25 -12.95 -5.56
CA SER A 43 -0.59 -13.51 -4.37
C SER A 43 -1.57 -13.64 -3.20
N VAL A 44 -1.60 -14.81 -2.57
CA VAL A 44 -2.30 -15.04 -1.29
C VAL A 44 -1.42 -14.72 -0.07
N ALA A 45 -0.12 -14.56 -0.28
CA ALA A 45 0.81 -14.21 0.79
C ALA A 45 0.72 -12.71 1.10
N VAL A 46 0.70 -12.38 2.40
CA VAL A 46 0.80 -11.01 2.91
C VAL A 46 2.21 -10.50 2.65
N PHE A 47 2.34 -9.36 1.97
CA PHE A 47 3.65 -8.76 1.71
C PHE A 47 4.02 -7.66 2.72
N SER A 48 3.02 -7.06 3.38
CA SER A 48 3.21 -6.05 4.41
C SER A 48 2.00 -6.02 5.36
N GLU A 49 2.27 -5.80 6.64
CA GLU A 49 1.25 -5.63 7.69
C GLU A 49 1.21 -4.20 8.24
N HIS A 50 1.98 -3.29 7.63
CA HIS A 50 2.06 -1.90 8.04
C HIS A 50 1.03 -1.03 7.31
N GLN A 51 0.65 0.10 7.91
CA GLN A 51 -0.22 1.09 7.27
C GLN A 51 0.41 1.64 5.97
N GLU A 52 1.73 1.77 5.94
CA GLU A 52 2.51 2.26 4.81
C GLU A 52 3.52 1.22 4.35
N HIS A 53 3.74 1.14 3.05
CA HIS A 53 4.79 0.32 2.45
C HIS A 53 5.53 1.14 1.39
N THR A 54 6.85 1.13 1.43
CA THR A 54 7.69 1.86 0.47
C THR A 54 8.56 0.90 -0.32
N PHE A 55 8.40 0.93 -1.63
CA PHE A 55 9.34 0.32 -2.56
C PHE A 55 10.46 1.33 -2.79
N SER A 56 11.70 1.01 -2.40
CA SER A 56 12.85 1.89 -2.61
C SER A 56 13.29 1.96 -4.07
N ALA A 57 13.09 0.87 -4.82
CA ALA A 57 13.38 0.77 -6.25
C ALA A 57 12.34 -0.13 -6.94
N VAL A 58 11.40 0.50 -7.65
CA VAL A 58 10.35 -0.22 -8.39
C VAL A 58 10.94 -1.00 -9.57
N ASN A 59 10.48 -2.21 -9.77
CA ASN A 59 10.80 -3.08 -10.90
C ASN A 59 9.59 -3.95 -11.31
N GLU A 60 9.75 -4.81 -12.30
CA GLU A 60 8.67 -5.62 -12.87
C GLU A 60 8.02 -6.60 -11.86
N SER A 61 8.71 -6.96 -10.77
CA SER A 61 8.14 -7.78 -9.69
C SER A 61 7.19 -7.00 -8.75
N ASN A 62 7.14 -5.68 -8.91
CA ASN A 62 6.23 -4.79 -8.19
C ASN A 62 4.99 -4.43 -9.01
N ALA A 63 4.96 -4.79 -10.30
CA ALA A 63 3.82 -4.59 -11.20
C ALA A 63 2.69 -5.60 -10.96
#